data_AF-A0A833DN15-F1
#
_entry.id   AF-A0A833DN15-F1
#
_cell.length_a   1.000
_cell.length_b   1.000
_cell.length_c   1.000
_cell.angle_alpha   90.00
_cell.angle_beta   90.00
_cell.angle_gamma   90.00
#
_symmetry.space_group_name_H-M   'P 1'
#
loop_
_entity.id
_entity.type
_entity.pdbx_description
1 polymer ?
#
loop_
_entity_poly.entity_id
_entity_poly.type
_entity_poly.pdbx_seq_one_letter_code
_entity_poly.pdbx_strand_id
1 'polypeptide(L)' 'NVRICMHCNARNALRASACRKCGYKGLRLKAKERRGL' A
#
# COMPACT_ATOMS: atom_id res chain seq x y z
N ASN A 1 7.55 5.37 2.35
CA ASN A 1 6.08 5.48 2.39
C ASN A 1 5.56 4.61 1.26
N VAL A 2 4.75 3.58 1.52
CA VAL A 2 4.28 2.62 0.48
C VAL A 2 2.78 2.44 0.60
N ARG A 3 2.13 2.01 -0.49
CA ARG A 3 0.72 1.61 -0.46
C ARG A 3 0.59 0.09 -0.34
N ILE A 4 -0.38 -0.40 0.41
CA ILE A 4 -0.68 -1.82 0.62
C ILE A 4 -2.02 -2.13 -0.04
N CYS A 5 -2.05 -3.19 -0.85
CA CYS A 5 -3.27 -3.67 -1.46
C CYS A 5 -4.21 -4.25 -0.41
N MET A 6 -5.49 -3.84 -0.40
CA MET A 6 -6.49 -4.36 0.54
C MET A 6 -7.00 -5.76 0.19
N HIS A 7 -6.71 -6.25 -1.02
CA HIS A 7 -7.13 -7.57 -1.47
C HIS A 7 -6.07 -8.66 -1.24
N CYS A 8 -4.79 -8.36 -1.53
CA CYS A 8 -3.71 -9.36 -1.46
C CYS A 8 -2.51 -8.93 -0.61
N ASN A 9 -2.60 -7.81 0.13
CA ASN A 9 -1.54 -7.25 0.98
C ASN A 9 -0.19 -6.95 0.28
N ALA A 10 -0.13 -6.94 -1.04
CA ALA A 10 1.07 -6.58 -1.78
C ALA A 10 1.50 -5.12 -1.51
N ARG A 11 2.82 -4.90 -1.44
CA ARG A 11 3.44 -3.57 -1.34
C ARG A 11 3.55 -2.93 -2.71
N ASN A 12 3.01 -1.72 -2.84
CA ASN A 12 2.93 -0.95 -4.07
C ASN A 12 3.61 0.43 -3.89
N ALA A 13 4.04 1.00 -5.01
CA ALA A 13 4.63 2.34 -5.04
C ALA A 13 3.63 3.38 -4.52
N LEU A 14 4.13 4.48 -3.95
CA LEU A 14 3.26 5.53 -3.40
C LEU A 14 2.37 6.18 -4.46
N ARG A 15 2.75 6.16 -5.74
CA ARG A 15 1.97 6.70 -6.86
C ARG A 15 1.16 5.65 -7.63
N ALA A 16 1.20 4.38 -7.23
CA ALA A 16 0.48 3.31 -7.93
C ALA A 16 -1.05 3.52 -7.89
N SER A 17 -1.72 3.50 -9.04
CA SER A 17 -3.19 3.55 -9.14
C SER A 17 -3.86 2.19 -8.92
N ALA A 18 -3.10 1.09 -9.04
CA ALA A 18 -3.57 -0.27 -8.88
C ALA A 18 -2.47 -1.19 -8.31
N CYS A 19 -2.89 -2.35 -7.78
CA CYS A 19 -1.97 -3.35 -7.26
C CYS A 19 -1.18 -4.01 -8.39
N ARG A 20 0.16 -3.95 -8.32
CA ARG A 20 1.06 -4.58 -9.29
C ARG A 20 0.94 -6.11 -9.38
N LYS A 21 0.32 -6.74 -8.38
CA LYS A 21 0.19 -8.21 -8.29
C LYS A 21 -1.16 -8.71 -8.81
N CYS A 22 -2.26 -8.04 -8.46
CA CYS A 22 -3.62 -8.53 -8.74
C CYS A 22 -4.51 -7.53 -9.49
N GLY A 23 -4.01 -6.34 -9.85
CA GLY A 23 -4.78 -5.30 -10.54
C GLY A 23 -5.81 -4.56 -9.68
N TYR A 24 -6.08 -4.99 -8.44
CA TYR A 24 -7.05 -4.34 -7.55
C TYR A 24 -6.69 -2.88 -7.24
N LYS A 25 -7.67 -1.97 -7.30
CA LYS A 25 -7.47 -0.51 -7.16
C LYS A 25 -7.52 -0.01 -5.71
N GLY A 26 -8.05 -0.80 -4.77
CA GLY A 26 -8.09 -0.44 -3.36
C GLY A 26 -6.72 -0.62 -2.70
N LEU A 27 -5.95 0.47 -2.62
CA LEU A 27 -4.64 0.53 -1.99
C LEU A 27 -4.66 1.51 -0.81
N ARG A 28 -4.32 1.06 0.41
CA ARG A 28 -4.15 1.95 1.57
C ARG A 28 -2.72 2.43 1.72
N LEU A 29 -2.50 3.59 2.34
CA LEU A 29 -1.17 3.94 2.81
C LEU A 29 -0.78 3.03 3.98
N LYS A 30 0.46 2.53 3.99
CA LYS A 30 1.02 1.91 5.18
C LYS A 30 1.16 3.01 6.23
N ALA A 31 0.50 2.86 7.37
CA ALA A 31 0.70 3.76 8.50
C ALA A 31 2.20 3.83 8.81
N LYS A 32 2.75 5.04 8.86
CA LYS A 32 4.01 5.26 9.57
C LYS A 32 3.64 5.23 11.04
N GLU A 33 3.88 4.12 11.71
CA GLU A 33 4.04 4.21 13.16
C GLU A 33 5.10 5.27 13.42
N ARG A 34 4.79 6.27 14.27
CA ARG A 34 5.84 7.09 14.86
C ARG A 34 6.73 6.10 15.61
N ARG A 35 7.91 5.79 15.05
CA ARG A 35 8.98 5.21 15.86
C ARG A 35 9.14 6.17 17.05
N GLY A 36 9.02 5.63 18.24
CA GLY A 36 8.60 6.31 19.46
C GLY A 36 9.28 7.65 19.73
N LEU A 37 8.56 8.48 20.50
CA LEU A 37 9.22 9.36 21.46
C LEU A 37 10.11 8.51 22.38
#